data_AF-A0A1G6NQG3-F1
#
_entry.id   AF-A0A1G6NQG3-F1
#
_cell.length_a   1.000
_cell.length_b   1.000
_cell.length_c   1.000
_cell.angle_alpha   90.00
_cell.angle_beta   90.00
_cell.angle_gamma   90.00
#
_symmetry.space_group_name_H-M   'P 1'
#
loop_
_entity.id
_entity.type
_entity.pdbx_description
1 polymer ?
#
loop_
_entity_poly.entity_id
_entity_poly.type
_entity_poly.pdbx_seq_one_letter_code
_entity_poly.pdbx_strand_id
1 'polypeptide(L)'
;MFEFLVQDKVNHLHWKMIKVNVVILTSFAISLFWIDLLQGAEGSSQIVIGFFALSFIIASSLVAVWMALQVATWQVSFTENKIEQCVFKLYRQVPMVFFSSLLITALLQI
;
A
#
# COMPACT_ATOMS: atom_id res chain seq x y z
N MET A 1 16.12 -5.53 29.29
CA MET A 1 16.87 -5.42 28.02
C MET A 1 16.15 -6.11 26.85
N PHE A 2 15.61 -7.31 27.01
CA PHE A 2 14.83 -8.02 25.97
C PHE A 2 13.52 -7.33 25.58
N GLU A 3 12.74 -6.83 26.55
CA GLU A 3 11.48 -6.12 26.27
C GLU A 3 11.71 -4.86 25.42
N PHE A 4 12.78 -4.11 25.68
CA PHE A 4 13.15 -2.93 24.90
C PHE A 4 13.48 -3.27 23.43
N LEU A 5 14.21 -4.37 23.18
CA LEU A 5 14.58 -4.80 21.82
C LEU A 5 13.39 -5.34 21.02
N VAL A 6 12.46 -6.04 21.67
CA VAL A 6 11.20 -6.48 21.03
C VAL A 6 10.34 -5.27 20.71
N GLN A 7 10.19 -4.34 21.66
CA GLN A 7 9.40 -3.13 21.47
C GLN A 7 9.96 -2.23 20.36
N ASP A 8 11.28 -2.07 20.25
CA ASP A 8 11.90 -1.25 19.21
C ASP A 8 11.68 -1.84 17.80
N LYS A 9 11.83 -3.17 17.66
CA LYS A 9 11.55 -3.84 16.39
C LYS A 9 10.07 -3.84 16.01
N VAL A 10 9.14 -3.97 16.98
CA VAL A 10 7.69 -3.81 16.76
C VAL A 10 7.38 -2.39 16.30
N ASN A 11 7.94 -1.40 16.99
CA ASN A 11 7.72 0.00 16.69
C ASN A 11 8.23 0.35 15.30
N HIS A 12 9.39 -0.17 14.91
CA HIS A 12 9.93 0.00 13.55
C HIS A 12 9.04 -0.66 12.48
N LEU A 13 8.52 -1.87 12.73
CA LEU A 13 7.56 -2.51 11.84
C LEU A 13 6.28 -1.67 11.72
N HIS A 14 5.73 -1.23 12.85
CA HIS A 14 4.52 -0.40 12.92
C HIS A 14 4.68 0.90 12.11
N TRP A 15 5.79 1.61 12.30
CA TRP A 15 6.11 2.83 11.54
C TRP A 15 6.25 2.58 10.05
N LYS A 16 6.86 1.45 9.65
CA LYS A 16 6.91 1.06 8.23
C LYS A 16 5.52 0.81 7.67
N MET A 17 4.64 0.14 8.42
CA MET A 17 3.27 -0.11 7.97
C MET A 17 2.49 1.19 7.79
N ILE A 18 2.58 2.13 8.73
CA ILE A 18 1.91 3.44 8.62
C ILE A 18 2.38 4.16 7.35
N LYS A 19 3.70 4.22 7.11
CA LYS A 19 4.25 4.86 5.91
C LYS A 19 3.70 4.23 4.64
N VAL A 20 3.68 2.91 4.56
CA VAL A 20 3.16 2.20 3.39
C VAL A 20 1.66 2.43 3.20
N ASN A 21 0.87 2.38 4.28
CA ASN A 21 -0.57 2.65 4.21
C ASN A 21 -0.85 4.09 3.75
N VAL A 22 -0.06 5.08 4.18
CA VAL A 22 -0.16 6.47 3.71
C VAL A 22 0.17 6.58 2.22
N VAL A 23 1.21 5.87 1.74
CA VAL A 23 1.56 5.82 0.31
C VAL A 23 0.41 5.21 -0.50
N ILE A 24 -0.18 4.10 -0.03
CA ILE A 24 -1.34 3.47 -0.67
C ILE A 24 -2.52 4.45 -0.76
N LEU A 25 -2.85 5.13 0.35
CA LEU A 25 -3.96 6.08 0.41
C LEU A 25 -3.75 7.28 -0.51
N THR A 26 -2.53 7.82 -0.52
CA THR A 26 -2.16 8.96 -1.36
C THR A 26 -2.19 8.57 -2.83
N SER A 27 -1.64 7.40 -3.17
CA SER A 27 -1.70 6.84 -4.53
C SER A 27 -3.14 6.68 -5.00
N PHE A 28 -4.01 6.16 -4.14
CA PHE A 28 -5.43 6.00 -4.44
C PHE A 28 -6.13 7.34 -4.68
N ALA A 29 -5.93 8.32 -3.80
CA ALA A 29 -6.52 9.67 -3.95
C ALA A 29 -6.06 10.37 -5.25
N ILE A 30 -4.77 10.23 -5.61
CA ILE A 30 -4.27 10.80 -6.86
C ILE A 30 -4.87 10.09 -8.09
N SER A 31 -5.07 8.77 -8.02
CA SER A 31 -5.77 8.03 -9.08
C SER A 31 -7.19 8.55 -9.31
N LEU A 32 -7.94 8.86 -8.25
CA LEU A 32 -9.27 9.47 -8.36
C LEU A 32 -9.21 10.84 -9.05
N PHE A 33 -8.24 11.69 -8.66
CA PHE A 33 -8.03 12.98 -9.32
C PHE A 33 -7.78 12.84 -10.83
N TRP A 34 -6.98 11.87 -11.24
CA TRP A 34 -6.74 11.61 -12.66
C TRP A 34 -7.98 11.12 -13.41
N ILE A 35 -8.81 10.29 -12.76
CA ILE A 35 -10.06 9.80 -13.33
C ILE A 35 -11.04 10.96 -13.52
N ASP A 36 -11.21 11.83 -12.54
CA ASP A 36 -12.07 13.01 -12.64
C ASP A 36 -11.62 13.94 -13.77
N LEU A 37 -10.31 14.16 -13.89
CA LEU A 37 -9.72 14.98 -14.95
C LEU A 37 -9.93 14.36 -16.34
N LEU A 38 -9.87 13.02 -16.45
CA LEU A 38 -10.18 12.30 -17.68
C LEU A 38 -11.66 12.38 -18.05
N GLN A 39 -12.57 12.28 -17.08
CA GLN A 39 -14.01 12.38 -17.31
C GLN A 39 -14.45 13.80 -17.75
N GLY A 40 -13.76 14.83 -17.28
CA GLY A 40 -14.00 16.23 -17.69
C GLY A 40 -13.36 16.64 -19.01
N ALA A 41 -12.56 15.77 -19.65
CA ALA A 41 -11.87 16.08 -20.90
C ALA A 41 -12.72 15.72 -22.14
N GLU A 42 -12.82 16.64 -23.10
CA GLU A 42 -13.56 16.44 -24.35
C GLU A 42 -12.63 16.38 -25.58
N GLY A 43 -13.04 15.61 -26.59
CA GLY A 43 -12.38 15.55 -27.89
C GLY A 43 -10.97 14.93 -27.86
N SER A 44 -10.04 15.46 -28.66
CA SER A 44 -8.68 14.89 -28.80
C SER A 44 -7.84 14.94 -27.52
N SER A 45 -8.18 15.84 -26.58
CA SER A 45 -7.49 15.98 -25.30
C SER A 45 -7.70 14.77 -24.38
N GLN A 46 -8.85 14.09 -24.50
CA GLN A 46 -9.21 12.93 -23.69
C GLN A 46 -8.25 11.76 -23.88
N ILE A 47 -7.77 11.55 -25.11
CA ILE A 47 -6.82 10.47 -25.42
C ILE A 47 -5.47 10.74 -24.73
N VAL A 48 -4.97 11.97 -24.82
CA VAL A 48 -3.68 12.37 -24.23
C VAL A 48 -3.72 12.29 -22.71
N ILE A 49 -4.78 12.85 -22.11
CA ILE A 49 -5.02 12.78 -20.67
C ILE A 49 -5.20 11.33 -20.22
N GLY A 50 -5.91 10.51 -20.99
CA GLY A 50 -6.14 9.11 -20.69
C GLY A 50 -4.85 8.29 -20.65
N PHE A 51 -3.97 8.48 -21.64
CA PHE A 51 -2.64 7.85 -21.63
C PHE A 51 -1.81 8.27 -20.41
N PHE A 52 -1.85 9.55 -20.06
CA PHE A 52 -1.09 10.06 -18.91
C PHE A 52 -1.65 9.53 -17.59
N ALA A 53 -2.97 9.61 -17.40
CA ALA A 53 -3.68 9.09 -16.24
C ALA A 53 -3.41 7.60 -16.03
N LEU A 54 -3.60 6.77 -17.06
CA LEU A 54 -3.33 5.33 -17.00
C LEU A 54 -1.87 5.04 -16.67
N SER A 55 -0.91 5.72 -17.31
CA SER A 55 0.52 5.53 -17.04
C SER A 55 0.86 5.86 -15.59
N PHE A 56 0.32 6.96 -15.06
CA PHE A 56 0.54 7.37 -13.69
C PHE A 56 -0.07 6.38 -12.69
N ILE A 57 -1.33 5.99 -12.90
CA ILE A 57 -2.05 5.04 -12.03
C ILE A 57 -1.32 3.69 -11.99
N ILE A 58 -0.84 3.19 -13.12
CA ILE A 58 -0.08 1.93 -13.17
C ILE A 58 1.23 2.07 -12.41
N ALA A 59 1.99 3.13 -12.65
CA ALA A 59 3.27 3.36 -11.98
C ALA A 59 3.11 3.50 -10.45
N SER A 60 2.15 4.31 -9.99
CA SER A 60 1.89 4.53 -8.58
C SER A 60 1.40 3.25 -7.88
N SER A 61 0.54 2.48 -8.55
CA SER A 61 0.07 1.17 -8.06
C SER A 61 1.21 0.18 -7.90
N LEU A 62 2.15 0.13 -8.86
CA LEU A 62 3.30 -0.76 -8.79
C LEU A 62 4.21 -0.40 -7.60
N VAL A 63 4.44 0.88 -7.35
CA VAL A 63 5.21 1.37 -6.18
C VAL A 63 4.50 0.99 -4.87
N ALA A 64 3.18 1.18 -4.80
CA ALA A 64 2.40 0.82 -3.61
C ALA A 64 2.47 -0.69 -3.31
N VAL A 65 2.29 -1.53 -4.33
CA VAL A 65 2.45 -2.99 -4.22
C VAL A 65 3.86 -3.37 -3.79
N TRP A 66 4.88 -2.77 -4.41
CA TRP A 66 6.27 -3.04 -4.07
C TRP A 66 6.59 -2.71 -2.61
N MET A 67 6.14 -1.54 -2.12
CA MET A 67 6.34 -1.15 -0.73
C MET A 67 5.58 -2.05 0.25
N ALA A 68 4.34 -2.41 -0.08
CA ALA A 68 3.56 -3.37 0.72
C ALA A 68 4.23 -4.75 0.77
N LEU A 69 4.79 -5.21 -0.36
CA LEU A 69 5.51 -6.48 -0.43
C LEU A 69 6.81 -6.45 0.39
N GLN A 70 7.53 -5.33 0.38
CA GLN A 70 8.73 -5.18 1.24
C GLN A 70 8.39 -5.28 2.72
N VAL A 71 7.25 -4.72 3.15
CA VAL A 71 6.77 -4.92 4.52
C VAL A 71 6.35 -6.38 4.71
N ALA A 72 5.56 -6.95 3.81
CA ALA A 72 5.05 -8.33 3.86
C ALA A 72 6.15 -9.42 3.84
N THR A 73 7.33 -9.11 3.33
CA THR A 73 8.49 -10.02 3.27
C THR A 73 9.58 -9.66 4.27
N TRP A 74 9.39 -8.59 5.07
CA TRP A 74 10.35 -8.14 6.07
C TRP A 74 10.62 -9.24 7.09
N GLN A 75 11.74 -9.95 6.94
CA GLN A 75 12.19 -11.00 7.85
C GLN A 75 13.01 -10.35 8.94
N VAL A 76 12.53 -10.45 10.18
CA VAL A 76 13.33 -10.14 11.36
C VAL A 76 13.44 -11.41 12.14
N SER A 77 14.67 -11.74 12.55
CA SER A 77 14.92 -12.75 13.56
C SER A 77 14.25 -12.29 14.86
N PHE A 78 13.02 -12.74 15.08
CA PHE A 78 12.27 -12.55 16.31
C PHE A 78 12.21 -13.87 17.09
N THR A 79 12.40 -13.71 18.40
CA THR A 79 12.15 -14.56 19.57
C THR A 79 11.86 -16.06 19.36
N GLU A 80 12.39 -16.91 20.25
CA GLU A 80 12.13 -18.36 20.31
C GLU A 80 10.65 -18.74 20.53
N ASN A 81 9.80 -17.78 20.92
CA ASN A 81 8.39 -18.00 21.21
C ASN A 81 7.51 -18.02 19.93
N LYS A 82 6.86 -19.16 19.69
CA LYS A 82 6.02 -19.41 18.50
C LYS A 82 4.80 -18.48 18.41
N ILE A 83 4.24 -18.04 19.55
CA ILE A 83 3.03 -17.19 19.56
C ILE A 83 3.34 -15.79 19.04
N GLU A 84 4.42 -15.18 19.51
CA GLU A 84 4.86 -13.86 19.04
C GLU A 84 5.12 -13.88 17.52
N GLN A 85 5.85 -14.90 17.04
CA GLN A 85 6.12 -15.06 15.62
C GLN A 85 4.83 -15.16 14.78
N CYS A 86 3.79 -15.82 15.30
CA CYS A 86 2.50 -15.89 14.62
C CYS A 86 1.83 -14.52 14.52
N VAL A 87 1.76 -13.78 15.63
CA VAL A 87 1.16 -12.44 15.68
C VAL A 87 1.90 -11.49 14.73
N PHE A 88 3.23 -11.52 14.69
CA PHE A 88 4.01 -10.69 13.76
C PHE A 88 3.76 -11.03 12.29
N LYS A 89 3.69 -12.33 11.95
CA LYS A 89 3.39 -12.76 10.57
C LYS A 89 2.03 -12.25 10.11
N LEU A 90 1.02 -12.31 10.99
CA LEU A 90 -0.31 -11.81 10.71
C LEU A 90 -0.31 -10.28 10.56
N TYR A 91 0.34 -9.59 11.50
CA TYR A 91 0.41 -8.13 11.51
C TYR A 91 1.07 -7.56 10.24
N ARG A 92 2.09 -8.25 9.74
CA ARG A 92 2.85 -7.86 8.54
C ARG A 92 2.03 -7.93 7.24
N GLN A 93 0.92 -8.67 7.22
CA GLN A 93 0.04 -8.80 6.06
C GLN A 93 -0.97 -7.64 5.95
N VAL A 94 -1.15 -6.87 7.02
CA VAL A 94 -2.13 -5.76 7.08
C VAL A 94 -2.03 -4.80 5.88
N PRO A 95 -0.83 -4.34 5.45
CA PRO A 95 -0.72 -3.42 4.32
C PRO A 95 -1.20 -4.02 2.99
N MET A 96 -0.94 -5.31 2.76
CA MET A 96 -1.44 -6.00 1.55
C MET A 96 -2.94 -6.20 1.59
N VAL A 97 -3.51 -6.56 2.74
CA VAL A 97 -4.98 -6.68 2.90
C VAL A 97 -5.66 -5.33 2.68
N PHE A 98 -5.08 -4.25 3.22
CA PHE A 98 -5.60 -2.90 3.02
C PHE A 98 -5.58 -2.48 1.54
N PHE A 99 -4.47 -2.72 0.85
CA PHE A 99 -4.36 -2.46 -0.59
C PHE A 99 -5.39 -3.26 -1.41
N SER A 100 -5.52 -4.57 -1.14
CA SER A 100 -6.50 -5.42 -1.82
C SER A 100 -7.94 -4.99 -1.55
N SER A 101 -8.26 -4.56 -0.32
CA SER A 101 -9.58 -4.03 0.03
C SER A 101 -9.89 -2.79 -0.80
N LEU A 102 -8.94 -1.85 -0.94
CA LEU A 102 -9.13 -0.65 -1.74
C LEU A 102 -9.32 -0.96 -3.23
N LEU A 103 -8.54 -1.91 -3.78
CA LEU A 103 -8.73 -2.37 -5.15
C LEU A 103 -10.12 -2.97 -5.37
N ILE A 104 -10.59 -3.80 -4.43
CA ILE A 104 -11.94 -4.39 -4.52
C ILE A 104 -13.00 -3.29 -4.51
N THR A 105 -12.89 -2.31 -3.60
CA THR A 105 -13.83 -1.19 -3.57
C THR A 105 -13.79 -0.38 -4.87
N ALA A 106 -12.60 -0.12 -5.42
CA ALA A 106 -12.46 0.59 -6.68
C ALA A 106 -13.07 -0.18 -7.86
N LEU A 107 -12.89 -1.50 -7.91
CA LEU A 107 -13.46 -2.36 -8.95
C LEU A 107 -15.00 -2.46 -8.85
N LEU A 108 -15.56 -2.44 -7.64
CA LEU A 108 -17.01 -2.46 -7.43
C LEU A 108 -17.69 -1.13 -7.79
N GLN A 109 -16.93 -0.05 -7.95
CA GLN A 109 -17.43 1.28 -8.33
C GLN A 109 -17.40 1.54 -9.84
N ILE A 110 -16.81 0.63 -10.63
CA ILE A 110 -16.76 0.66 -12.10
C ILE A 110 -17.86 -0.25 -12.66
#